data_AF-A0A7C6AU22-F1
#
_entry.id   AF-A0A7C6AU22-F1
#
_cell.length_a   1.000
_cell.length_b   1.000
_cell.length_c   1.000
_cell.angle_alpha   90.00
_cell.angle_beta   90.00
_cell.angle_gamma   90.00
#
_symmetry.space_group_name_H-M   'P 1'
#
loop_
_entity.id
_entity.type
_entity.pdbx_description
1 polymer ?
#
loop_
_entity_poly.entity_id
_entity_poly.type
_entity_poly.pdbx_seq_one_letter_code
_entity_poly.pdbx_strand_id
1 'polypeptide(L)'
;MTGMVFQMPSDVRLLSEASRFFDTLPEGFQIGYTPWKEFPYKPDVKVKCAWQLRGLFLKYYVNEDCVKAIYTQPNEPVYKDSCVEFFVSPPG
;
A
#
# COMPACT_ATOMS: atom_id res chain seq x y z
N MET A 1 -5.96 -10.79 19.14
CA MET A 1 -5.45 -9.43 18.81
C MET A 1 -5.32 -9.34 17.30
N THR A 2 -6.43 -9.13 16.60
CA THR A 2 -6.58 -9.12 15.12
C THR A 2 -6.32 -7.71 14.56
N GLY A 3 -5.31 -7.04 15.10
CA GLY A 3 -5.06 -5.61 14.87
C GLY A 3 -4.36 -5.33 13.54
N MET A 4 -4.67 -4.17 12.96
CA MET A 4 -4.02 -3.45 11.84
C MET A 4 -4.79 -3.41 10.50
N VAL A 5 -5.96 -4.06 10.37
CA VAL A 5 -6.94 -3.74 9.31
C VAL A 5 -8.12 -3.00 9.92
N PHE A 6 -8.37 -1.78 9.45
CA PHE A 6 -9.36 -0.89 10.06
C PHE A 6 -10.67 -0.83 9.26
N GLN A 7 -11.79 -0.58 9.92
CA GLN A 7 -13.00 -0.22 9.20
C GLN A 7 -12.94 1.28 8.87
N MET A 8 -13.04 1.61 7.59
CA MET A 8 -13.13 2.99 7.11
C MET A 8 -14.52 3.55 7.51
N PRO A 9 -14.61 4.80 8.00
CA PRO A 9 -15.89 5.44 8.28
C PRO A 9 -16.80 5.43 7.04
N SER A 10 -18.07 5.11 7.26
CA SER A 10 -19.03 4.86 6.18
C SER A 10 -19.44 6.11 5.41
N ASP A 11 -19.05 7.29 5.86
CA ASP A 11 -19.26 8.60 5.25
C ASP A 11 -18.06 9.08 4.42
N VAL A 12 -16.90 8.41 4.49
CA VAL A 12 -15.75 8.69 3.63
C VAL A 12 -16.10 8.35 2.17
N ARG A 13 -15.96 9.32 1.28
CA ARG A 13 -16.29 9.20 -0.16
C ARG A 13 -15.11 9.54 -1.05
N LEU A 14 -14.23 10.44 -0.60
CA LEU A 14 -13.09 10.93 -1.38
C LEU A 14 -11.79 10.24 -0.97
N LEU A 15 -10.88 10.07 -1.94
CA LEU A 15 -9.54 9.53 -1.67
C LEU A 15 -8.76 10.42 -0.69
N SER A 16 -8.98 11.74 -0.72
CA SER A 16 -8.36 12.68 0.22
C SER A 16 -8.83 12.47 1.66
N GLU A 17 -10.12 12.17 1.87
CA GLU A 17 -10.69 11.84 3.18
C GLU A 17 -10.14 10.51 3.69
N ALA A 18 -10.12 9.48 2.84
CA ALA A 18 -9.52 8.19 3.15
C ALA A 18 -8.03 8.34 3.52
N SER A 19 -7.29 9.17 2.78
CA SER A 19 -5.89 9.45 3.04
C SER A 19 -5.68 10.08 4.42
N ARG A 20 -6.48 11.07 4.79
CA ARG A 20 -6.44 11.70 6.14
C ARG A 20 -6.78 10.72 7.24
N PHE A 21 -7.79 9.87 7.03
CA PHE A 21 -8.13 8.82 7.99
C PHE A 21 -6.93 7.92 8.26
N PHE A 22 -6.24 7.46 7.21
CA PHE A 22 -5.02 6.65 7.37
C PHE A 22 -3.91 7.36 8.12
N ASP A 23 -3.81 8.69 8.03
CA ASP A 23 -2.81 9.47 8.77
C ASP A 23 -3.10 9.52 10.28
N THR A 24 -4.37 9.34 10.69
CA THR A 24 -4.75 9.26 12.11
C THR A 24 -4.55 7.87 12.73
N LEU A 25 -4.43 6.84 11.89
CA LEU A 25 -4.26 5.48 12.36
C LEU A 25 -2.84 5.24 12.91
N PRO A 26 -2.66 4.27 13.83
CA PRO A 26 -1.34 3.87 14.29
C PRO A 26 -0.45 3.36 13.15
N GLU A 27 0.77 2.94 13.50
CA GLU A 27 1.77 2.49 12.53
C GLU A 27 1.25 1.35 11.63
N GLY A 28 1.65 1.40 10.36
CA GLY A 28 1.27 0.42 9.34
C GLY A 28 2.13 -0.85 9.39
N PHE A 29 1.80 -1.81 8.54
CA PHE A 29 2.59 -3.03 8.37
C PHE A 29 3.87 -2.73 7.63
N GLN A 30 5.02 -3.08 8.22
CA GLN A 30 6.31 -2.98 7.54
C GLN A 30 6.41 -4.01 6.42
N ILE A 31 6.83 -3.57 5.23
CA ILE A 31 7.24 -4.43 4.12
C ILE A 31 8.77 -4.33 4.04
N GLY A 32 9.46 -5.40 4.45
CA GLY A 32 10.92 -5.34 4.55
C GLY A 32 11.62 -6.69 4.58
N TYR A 33 10.95 -7.76 4.13
CA TYR A 33 11.59 -9.06 4.00
C TYR A 33 12.32 -9.15 2.66
N THR A 34 13.63 -9.43 2.71
CA THR A 34 14.51 -9.51 1.52
C THR A 34 15.04 -10.94 1.39
N PRO A 35 14.32 -11.84 0.70
CA PRO A 35 14.70 -13.25 0.63
C PRO A 35 15.92 -13.53 -0.25
N TRP A 36 16.18 -12.68 -1.25
CA TRP A 36 17.27 -12.85 -2.22
C TRP A 36 18.47 -11.98 -1.84
N LYS A 37 19.62 -12.61 -1.66
CA LYS A 37 20.85 -11.94 -1.20
C LYS A 37 21.45 -11.01 -2.26
N GLU A 38 21.18 -11.31 -3.53
CA GLU A 38 21.63 -10.55 -4.70
C GLU A 38 20.97 -9.16 -4.78
N PHE A 39 19.85 -8.97 -4.08
CA PHE A 39 19.10 -7.71 -4.05
C PHE A 39 18.99 -7.19 -2.60
N PRO A 40 20.09 -6.69 -2.01
CA PRO A 40 20.14 -6.29 -0.59
C PRO A 40 19.49 -4.92 -0.32
N TYR A 41 19.17 -4.16 -1.37
CA TYR A 41 18.50 -2.88 -1.25
C TYR A 41 17.13 -3.05 -0.58
N LYS A 42 16.89 -2.29 0.49
CA LYS A 42 15.71 -2.41 1.34
C LYS A 42 15.18 -1.00 1.68
N PRO A 43 14.28 -0.44 0.87
CA PRO A 43 13.65 0.84 1.17
C PRO A 43 12.78 0.74 2.43
N ASP A 44 12.48 1.88 3.06
CA ASP A 44 11.52 1.91 4.17
C ASP A 44 10.10 1.96 3.59
N VAL A 45 9.36 0.86 3.76
CA VAL A 45 8.02 0.71 3.20
C VAL A 45 7.05 0.24 4.26
N LYS A 46 5.92 0.96 4.36
CA LYS A 46 4.80 0.61 5.24
C LYS A 46 3.50 0.64 4.46
N VAL A 47 2.56 -0.25 4.79
CA VAL A 47 1.20 -0.23 4.24
C VAL A 47 0.17 -0.18 5.36
N LYS A 48 -0.85 0.65 5.19
CA LYS A 48 -2.06 0.62 6.01
C LYS A 48 -3.23 0.12 5.17
N CYS A 49 -4.09 -0.69 5.78
CA CYS A 49 -5.23 -1.31 5.13
C CYS A 49 -6.52 -0.97 5.88
N ALA A 50 -7.56 -0.62 5.14
CA ALA A 50 -8.89 -0.43 5.67
C ALA A 50 -9.97 -0.92 4.70
N TRP A 51 -11.16 -1.18 5.20
CA TRP A 51 -12.29 -1.63 4.37
C TRP A 51 -13.57 -0.87 4.72
N GLN A 52 -14.45 -0.75 3.74
CA GLN A 52 -15.87 -0.45 3.95
C GLN A 52 -16.71 -1.23 2.94
N LEU A 53 -18.04 -1.10 3.00
CA LEU A 53 -18.95 -1.82 2.09
C LEU A 53 -18.62 -1.63 0.61
N ARG A 54 -18.07 -0.46 0.23
CA ARG A 54 -17.76 -0.12 -1.16
C ARG A 54 -16.41 -0.67 -1.65
N GLY A 55 -15.57 -1.20 -0.77
CA GLY A 55 -14.30 -1.79 -1.18
C GLY A 55 -13.19 -1.73 -0.15
N LEU A 56 -12.01 -2.17 -0.61
CA LEU A 56 -10.75 -2.21 0.12
C LEU A 56 -9.93 -0.96 -0.18
N PHE A 57 -9.26 -0.42 0.84
CA PHE A 57 -8.41 0.75 0.78
C PHE A 57 -7.01 0.38 1.24
N LEU A 58 -6.02 0.74 0.44
CA LEU A 58 -4.61 0.55 0.74
C LEU A 58 -3.90 1.90 0.62
N LYS A 59 -3.08 2.24 1.61
CA LYS A 59 -2.18 3.40 1.54
C LYS A 59 -0.76 2.94 1.86
N TYR A 60 0.10 3.02 0.86
CA TYR A 60 1.52 2.74 0.97
C TYR A 60 2.28 4.03 1.31
N TYR A 61 3.25 3.90 2.19
CA TYR A 61 4.22 4.93 2.54
C TYR A 61 5.59 4.37 2.17
N VAL A 62 6.22 4.99 1.18
CA VAL A 62 7.49 4.51 0.61
C VAL A 62 8.51 5.62 0.74
N ASN A 63 9.67 5.28 1.29
CA ASN A 63 10.87 6.11 1.24
C ASN A 63 11.98 5.30 0.57
N GLU A 64 12.38 5.75 -0.61
CA GLU A 64 13.36 5.12 -1.49
C GLU A 64 14.33 6.17 -2.03
N ASP A 65 15.56 5.77 -2.37
CA ASP A 65 16.62 6.70 -2.78
C ASP A 65 16.29 7.44 -4.09
N CYS A 66 15.66 6.74 -5.04
CA CYS A 66 15.36 7.23 -6.37
C CYS A 66 13.98 6.74 -6.84
N VAL A 67 13.07 7.66 -7.15
CA VAL A 67 11.76 7.32 -7.72
C VAL A 67 11.85 7.32 -9.25
N LYS A 68 11.26 6.29 -9.87
CA LYS A 68 11.11 6.19 -11.33
C LYS A 68 9.64 5.98 -11.71
N ALA A 69 9.14 6.76 -12.67
CA ALA A 69 7.76 6.69 -13.16
C ALA A 69 7.69 7.07 -14.66
N ILE A 70 8.07 6.14 -15.53
CA ILE A 70 8.06 6.28 -16.99
C ILE A 70 6.75 5.76 -17.58
N TYR A 71 6.26 4.63 -17.06
CA TYR A 71 5.02 4.00 -17.50
C TYR A 71 3.83 4.65 -16.79
N THR A 72 2.92 5.23 -17.55
CA THR A 72 1.83 6.09 -17.03
C THR A 72 0.44 5.60 -17.42
N GLN A 73 0.36 4.60 -18.30
CA GLN A 73 -0.91 4.02 -18.72
C GLN A 73 -1.19 2.70 -18.00
N PRO A 74 -2.48 2.36 -17.77
CA PRO A 74 -2.84 1.05 -17.24
C PRO A 74 -2.29 -0.09 -18.11
N ASN A 75 -1.90 -1.18 -17.46
CA ASN A 75 -1.37 -2.41 -18.10
C ASN A 75 -0.02 -2.26 -18.81
N GLU A 76 0.73 -1.18 -18.56
CA GLU A 76 2.12 -1.07 -18.99
C GLU A 76 3.08 -1.85 -18.06
N PRO A 77 4.36 -2.04 -18.45
CA PRO A 77 5.40 -2.68 -17.64
C PRO A 77 5.84 -1.91 -16.36
N VAL A 78 4.90 -1.52 -15.51
CA VAL A 78 5.12 -0.72 -14.28
C VAL A 78 6.07 -1.39 -13.28
N TYR A 79 6.26 -2.71 -13.35
CA TYR A 79 7.27 -3.42 -12.55
C TYR A 79 8.72 -3.00 -12.86
N LYS A 80 8.95 -2.24 -13.94
CA LYS A 80 10.25 -1.64 -14.31
C LYS A 80 10.46 -0.24 -13.75
N ASP A 81 9.47 0.29 -13.03
CA ASP A 81 9.45 1.59 -12.35
C ASP A 81 9.40 1.38 -10.83
N SER A 82 9.41 2.48 -10.06
CA SER A 82 9.13 2.42 -8.63
C SER A 82 7.68 1.99 -8.43
N CYS A 83 7.48 0.78 -7.94
CA CYS A 83 6.18 0.11 -7.94
C CYS A 83 5.92 -0.57 -6.58
N VAL A 84 4.67 -0.52 -6.14
CA VAL A 84 4.14 -1.34 -5.05
C VAL A 84 3.06 -2.26 -5.62
N GLU A 85 2.99 -3.48 -5.12
CA GLU A 85 2.06 -4.49 -5.64
C GLU A 85 1.16 -5.01 -4.51
N PHE A 86 -0.05 -5.42 -4.89
CA PHE A 86 -1.03 -6.04 -4.01
C PHE A 86 -1.60 -7.28 -4.67
N PHE A 87 -1.51 -8.41 -3.97
CA PHE A 87 -2.08 -9.69 -4.38
C PHE A 87 -3.06 -10.16 -3.31
N VAL A 88 -4.22 -10.65 -3.73
CA VAL A 88 -5.26 -11.16 -2.84
C VAL A 88 -5.96 -12.37 -3.45
N SER A 89 -6.28 -13.35 -2.62
CA SER A 89 -7.20 -14.44 -2.95
C SER A 89 -8.48 -14.23 -2.13
N PRO A 90 -9.58 -13.75 -2.73
CA PRO A 90 -10.87 -13.70 -2.04
C PRO A 90 -11.39 -15.13 -1.78
N PRO A 91 -12.39 -15.30 -0.89
CA PRO A 91 -13.10 -16.57 -0.77
C PRO A 91 -13.58 -17.05 -2.15
N GLY A 92 -13.33 -18.32 -2.45
CA GLY A 92 -13.81 -18.98 -3.66
C GLY A 92 -15.31 -19.24 -3.63
#